data_AF-A0A1I0U8S9-F1
#
_entry.id   AF-A0A1I0U8S9-F1
#
_cell.length_a   1.000
_cell.length_b   1.000
_cell.length_c   1.000
_cell.angle_alpha   90.00
_cell.angle_beta   90.00
_cell.angle_gamma   90.00
#
_symmetry.space_group_name_H-M   'P 1'
#
loop_
_entity.id
_entity.type
_entity.pdbx_description
1 polymer ?
#
loop_
_entity_poly.entity_id
_entity_poly.type
_entity_poly.pdbx_seq_one_letter_code
_entity_poly.pdbx_strand_id
1 'polypeptide(L)'
;EFFPLPRAFSMTEMPYLCWAFLYTSTGVNSYGKVVNEGVKLSKMGSKVLLRLDLQFFAREAVHSVIRSLPENPKDLLKRGWQDVTDPRMKANTKMREYKDPVTGLKVRFDPATPGASGYEGKDHYHICNPNATGKNDMYLDINGKPVAKGSKASHIVINKGEK
;
A
#
# COMPACT_ATOMS: atom_id res chain seq x y z
N GLU A 1 -4.94 -0.15 -61.79
CA GLU A 1 -6.13 0.34 -61.07
C GLU A 1 -6.56 -0.69 -60.03
N PHE A 2 -7.19 -0.20 -58.98
CA PHE A 2 -7.42 -0.77 -57.65
C PHE A 2 -7.78 -2.27 -57.55
N PHE A 3 -7.04 -2.97 -56.68
CA PHE A 3 -7.49 -4.19 -56.01
C PHE A 3 -8.51 -3.81 -54.90
N PRO A 4 -9.67 -4.48 -54.77
CA PRO A 4 -10.55 -4.27 -53.63
C PRO A 4 -10.02 -4.97 -52.37
N LEU A 5 -9.96 -4.21 -51.27
CA LEU A 5 -9.56 -4.62 -49.93
C LEU A 5 -10.56 -5.62 -49.31
N PRO A 6 -10.12 -6.46 -48.35
CA PRO A 6 -10.99 -7.44 -47.70
C PRO A 6 -12.04 -6.82 -46.77
N ARG A 7 -13.21 -7.46 -46.75
CA ARG A 7 -14.37 -7.24 -45.87
C ARG A 7 -13.96 -6.93 -44.43
N ALA A 8 -14.43 -5.79 -43.94
CA ALA A 8 -14.48 -5.49 -42.51
C ALA A 8 -15.35 -6.52 -41.77
N PHE A 9 -14.80 -7.16 -40.75
CA PHE A 9 -15.58 -7.90 -39.76
C PHE A 9 -16.33 -6.88 -38.89
N SER A 10 -17.63 -7.12 -38.73
CA SER A 10 -18.54 -6.38 -37.85
C SER A 10 -18.05 -6.41 -36.40
N MET A 11 -17.68 -5.26 -35.83
CA MET A 11 -17.34 -5.08 -34.41
C MET A 11 -18.61 -4.92 -33.55
N THR A 12 -19.45 -5.94 -33.51
CA THR A 12 -20.56 -5.99 -32.56
C THR A 12 -20.45 -7.30 -31.81
N GLU A 13 -20.17 -7.20 -30.50
CA GLU A 13 -19.98 -8.28 -29.51
C GLU A 13 -18.51 -8.56 -29.12
N MET A 14 -17.86 -7.56 -28.50
CA MET A 14 -16.82 -7.82 -27.49
C MET A 14 -17.35 -7.40 -26.12
N PRO A 15 -17.24 -8.25 -25.08
CA PRO A 15 -17.78 -7.95 -23.76
C PRO A 15 -17.05 -6.76 -23.11
N TYR A 16 -17.83 -5.93 -22.41
CA TYR A 16 -17.53 -4.62 -21.81
C TYR A 16 -16.33 -4.54 -20.82
N LEU A 17 -15.46 -5.54 -20.72
CA LEU A 17 -14.36 -5.60 -19.75
C LEU A 17 -12.98 -5.17 -20.30
N CYS A 18 -12.85 -4.86 -21.59
CA CYS A 18 -11.56 -4.44 -22.19
C CYS A 18 -11.40 -2.93 -22.45
N TRP A 19 -12.38 -2.10 -22.09
CA TRP A 19 -12.32 -0.65 -22.38
C TRP A 19 -11.85 0.24 -21.20
N ALA A 20 -11.60 -0.33 -20.01
CA ALA A 20 -11.11 0.45 -18.86
C ALA A 20 -9.57 0.55 -18.77
N PHE A 21 -8.81 -0.09 -19.68
CA PHE A 21 -7.34 -0.13 -19.62
C PHE A 21 -6.62 0.84 -20.57
N LEU A 22 -7.35 1.62 -21.39
CA LEU A 22 -6.73 2.50 -22.40
C LEU A 22 -7.14 3.98 -22.33
N TYR A 23 -7.89 4.42 -21.33
CA TYR A 23 -8.40 5.81 -21.26
C TYR A 23 -8.23 6.51 -19.90
N THR A 24 -7.06 6.35 -19.27
CA THR A 24 -6.61 7.29 -18.22
C THR A 24 -5.22 7.88 -18.48
N SER A 25 -4.63 7.64 -19.67
CA SER A 25 -3.34 8.23 -20.05
C SER A 25 -3.47 9.62 -20.67
N THR A 26 -4.25 10.53 -20.08
CA THR A 26 -4.13 11.98 -20.34
C THR A 26 -4.75 12.78 -19.18
N GLY A 27 -3.92 13.48 -18.40
CA GLY A 27 -4.35 14.75 -17.79
C GLY A 27 -4.19 14.95 -16.28
N VAL A 28 -2.95 15.25 -15.87
CA VAL A 28 -2.48 16.29 -14.90
C VAL A 28 -3.12 16.49 -13.51
N ASN A 29 -2.28 16.50 -12.46
CA ASN A 29 -2.07 17.68 -11.61
C ASN A 29 -0.76 17.65 -10.79
N SER A 30 0.18 18.50 -11.23
CA SER A 30 1.20 19.29 -10.50
C SER A 30 1.44 19.03 -9.01
N TYR A 31 2.67 18.67 -8.61
CA TYR A 31 3.49 19.36 -7.60
C TYR A 31 4.99 19.05 -7.78
N GLY A 32 5.83 20.08 -7.85
CA GLY A 32 7.30 19.99 -7.70
C GLY A 32 8.13 20.15 -8.97
N LYS A 33 8.43 21.40 -9.34
CA LYS A 33 9.42 21.77 -10.36
C LYS A 33 10.82 21.38 -9.85
N VAL A 34 11.36 20.24 -10.27
CA VAL A 34 12.79 19.91 -10.04
C VAL A 34 13.57 20.44 -11.23
N VAL A 35 14.40 21.44 -10.99
CA VAL A 35 15.35 21.98 -11.96
C VAL A 35 16.36 20.88 -12.32
N ASN A 36 16.33 20.42 -13.57
CA ASN A 36 17.30 19.46 -14.11
C ASN A 36 18.40 20.27 -14.81
N GLU A 37 19.48 20.58 -14.11
CA GLU A 37 20.76 20.88 -14.77
C GLU A 37 21.34 19.55 -15.26
N GLY A 38 21.57 19.47 -16.58
CA GLY A 38 21.84 18.22 -17.28
C GLY A 38 23.15 17.55 -16.87
N VAL A 39 23.05 16.51 -16.04
CA VAL A 39 24.14 15.55 -15.82
C VAL A 39 24.01 14.44 -16.87
N LYS A 40 25.00 14.30 -17.76
CA LYS A 40 25.11 13.15 -18.68
C LYS A 40 25.35 11.88 -17.86
N LEU A 41 24.30 11.09 -17.65
CA LEU A 41 24.36 9.85 -16.88
C LEU A 41 24.78 8.66 -17.74
N SER A 42 25.81 7.94 -17.29
CA SER A 42 26.12 6.62 -17.80
C SER A 42 24.96 5.64 -17.49
N LYS A 43 24.81 4.57 -18.29
CA LYS A 43 23.78 3.53 -18.10
C LYS A 43 23.73 2.93 -16.68
N MET A 44 24.82 3.05 -15.92
CA MET A 44 24.91 2.61 -14.52
C MET A 44 24.31 3.64 -13.56
N GLY A 45 24.56 4.94 -13.77
CA GLY A 45 24.02 6.03 -12.96
C GLY A 45 22.49 6.17 -13.08
N SER A 46 21.93 5.94 -14.27
CA SER A 46 20.47 5.99 -14.47
C SER A 46 19.72 4.90 -13.70
N LYS A 47 20.27 3.67 -13.60
CA LYS A 47 19.65 2.57 -12.84
C LYS A 47 19.68 2.81 -11.33
N VAL A 48 20.73 3.47 -10.83
CA VAL A 48 20.86 3.79 -9.40
C VAL A 48 19.91 4.91 -9.01
N LEU A 49 19.81 5.98 -9.82
CA LEU A 49 18.86 7.07 -9.58
C LEU A 49 17.40 6.57 -9.56
N LEU A 50 17.00 5.79 -10.58
CA LEU A 50 15.63 5.25 -10.65
C LEU A 50 15.27 4.36 -9.45
N ARG A 51 16.25 3.64 -8.88
CA ARG A 51 16.03 2.81 -7.68
C ARG A 51 15.89 3.65 -6.42
N LEU A 52 16.67 4.71 -6.28
CA LEU A 52 16.60 5.61 -5.12
C LEU A 52 15.26 6.38 -5.12
N ASP A 53 14.84 6.89 -6.28
CA ASP A 53 13.57 7.58 -6.42
C ASP A 53 12.38 6.64 -6.12
N LEU A 54 12.38 5.42 -6.66
CA LEU A 54 11.31 4.45 -6.43
C LEU A 54 11.20 4.04 -4.95
N GLN A 55 12.33 3.83 -4.28
CA GLN A 55 12.35 3.53 -2.85
C GLN A 55 11.87 4.72 -2.00
N PHE A 56 12.18 5.94 -2.40
CA PHE A 56 11.70 7.15 -1.73
C PHE A 56 10.19 7.32 -1.88
N PHE A 57 9.65 7.21 -3.10
CA PHE A 57 8.21 7.28 -3.34
C PHE A 57 7.44 6.16 -2.61
N ALA A 58 7.99 4.93 -2.58
CA ALA A 58 7.39 3.83 -1.85
C ALA A 58 7.33 4.10 -0.33
N ARG A 59 8.37 4.71 0.25
CA ARG A 59 8.39 5.06 1.68
C ARG A 59 7.41 6.17 2.03
N GLU A 60 7.30 7.21 1.21
CA GLU A 60 6.33 8.28 1.44
C GLU A 60 4.88 7.79 1.25
N ALA A 61 4.64 6.92 0.27
CA ALA A 61 3.34 6.27 0.09
C ALA A 61 2.96 5.43 1.32
N VAL A 62 3.88 4.61 1.84
CA VAL A 62 3.68 3.83 3.06
C VAL A 62 3.39 4.75 4.24
N HIS A 63 4.17 5.81 4.42
CA HIS A 63 3.99 6.77 5.50
C HIS A 63 2.61 7.46 5.46
N SER A 64 2.17 7.87 4.27
CA SER A 64 0.84 8.43 4.03
C SER A 64 -0.27 7.44 4.38
N VAL A 65 -0.12 6.18 3.93
CA VAL A 65 -1.07 5.10 4.24
C VAL A 65 -1.19 4.89 5.74
N ILE A 66 -0.07 4.79 6.45
CA ILE A 66 -0.04 4.57 7.91
C ILE A 66 -0.79 5.67 8.67
N ARG A 67 -0.56 6.94 8.31
CA ARG A 67 -1.26 8.08 8.92
C ARG A 67 -2.75 8.12 8.59
N SER A 68 -3.14 7.54 7.45
CA SER A 68 -4.53 7.51 7.01
C SER A 68 -5.35 6.38 7.66
N LEU A 69 -4.71 5.45 8.38
CA LEU A 69 -5.38 4.28 8.95
C LEU A 69 -6.60 4.67 9.80
N PRO A 70 -7.75 4.01 9.60
CA PRO A 70 -8.96 4.27 10.39
C PRO A 70 -8.85 3.62 11.77
N GLU A 71 -9.58 4.15 12.75
CA GLU A 71 -9.75 3.49 14.05
C GLU A 71 -10.48 2.15 13.87
N ASN A 72 -11.55 2.14 13.08
CA ASN A 72 -12.27 0.91 12.76
C ASN A 72 -11.64 0.18 11.57
N PRO A 73 -11.13 -1.05 11.74
CA PRO A 73 -10.49 -1.81 10.65
C PRO A 73 -11.44 -2.15 9.51
N LYS A 74 -12.76 -2.20 9.74
CA LYS A 74 -13.75 -2.45 8.67
C LYS A 74 -13.80 -1.32 7.65
N ASP A 75 -13.37 -0.12 8.00
CA ASP A 75 -13.31 0.99 7.05
C ASP A 75 -12.20 0.80 6.01
N LEU A 76 -11.21 -0.07 6.27
CA LEU A 76 -10.23 -0.47 5.26
C LEU A 76 -10.92 -1.19 4.09
N LEU A 77 -11.89 -2.06 4.37
CA LEU A 77 -12.67 -2.76 3.34
C LEU A 77 -13.47 -1.78 2.47
N LYS A 78 -14.06 -0.75 3.09
CA LYS A 78 -14.78 0.33 2.36
C LYS A 78 -13.85 1.12 1.44
N ARG A 79 -12.56 1.20 1.79
CA ARG A 79 -11.50 1.84 0.99
C ARG A 79 -10.89 0.91 -0.06
N GLY A 80 -11.43 -0.29 -0.24
CA GLY A 80 -10.97 -1.25 -1.24
C GLY A 80 -9.80 -2.13 -0.80
N TRP A 81 -9.44 -2.15 0.49
CA TRP A 81 -8.47 -3.12 1.00
C TRP A 81 -9.05 -4.53 1.02
N GLN A 82 -8.18 -5.52 0.92
CA GLN A 82 -8.55 -6.92 0.92
C GLN A 82 -8.39 -7.53 2.32
N ASP A 83 -9.39 -8.24 2.82
CA ASP A 83 -9.24 -9.12 3.99
C ASP A 83 -8.41 -10.34 3.56
N VAL A 84 -7.18 -10.41 4.05
CA VAL A 84 -6.24 -11.51 3.81
C VAL A 84 -5.99 -12.32 5.08
N THR A 85 -6.87 -12.20 6.07
CA THR A 85 -6.77 -12.94 7.33
C THR A 85 -6.79 -14.44 7.06
N ASP A 86 -5.80 -15.16 7.59
CA ASP A 86 -5.79 -16.62 7.54
C ASP A 86 -7.07 -17.20 8.19
N PRO A 87 -7.79 -18.13 7.53
CA PRO A 87 -9.03 -18.70 8.09
C PRO A 87 -8.85 -19.33 9.48
N ARG A 88 -7.69 -19.92 9.77
CA ARG A 88 -7.36 -20.49 11.08
C ARG A 88 -7.17 -19.39 12.12
N MET A 89 -6.56 -18.27 11.74
CA MET A 89 -6.45 -17.10 12.63
C MET A 89 -7.83 -16.51 12.91
N LYS A 90 -8.64 -16.34 11.86
CA LYS A 90 -10.00 -15.77 11.96
C LYS A 90 -10.92 -16.59 12.87
N ALA A 91 -10.73 -17.91 12.93
CA ALA A 91 -11.47 -18.82 13.79
C ALA A 91 -10.99 -18.78 15.26
N ASN A 92 -9.68 -18.62 15.49
CA ASN A 92 -9.10 -18.71 16.83
C ASN A 92 -8.96 -17.34 17.53
N THR A 93 -8.93 -16.24 16.78
CA THR A 93 -8.70 -14.91 17.32
C THR A 93 -9.60 -13.84 16.67
N LYS A 94 -9.70 -12.70 17.35
CA LYS A 94 -10.37 -11.51 16.83
C LYS A 94 -9.47 -10.65 15.93
N MET A 95 -8.19 -11.04 15.77
CA MET A 95 -7.22 -10.34 14.93
C MET A 95 -7.61 -10.42 13.46
N ARG A 96 -7.29 -9.39 12.69
CA ARG A 96 -7.58 -9.34 11.25
C ARG A 96 -6.37 -8.83 10.49
N GLU A 97 -6.12 -9.39 9.31
CA GLU A 97 -5.07 -8.94 8.41
C GLU A 97 -5.68 -8.39 7.12
N TYR A 98 -5.23 -7.21 6.72
CA TYR A 98 -5.67 -6.54 5.51
C TYR A 98 -4.48 -6.23 4.61
N LYS A 99 -4.71 -6.26 3.30
CA LYS A 99 -3.73 -5.89 2.29
C LYS A 99 -4.26 -4.77 1.43
N ASP A 100 -3.47 -3.74 1.27
CA ASP A 100 -3.70 -2.71 0.28
C ASP A 100 -3.33 -3.25 -1.12
N PRO A 101 -4.27 -3.35 -2.06
CA PRO A 101 -3.97 -3.81 -3.41
C PRO A 101 -3.10 -2.84 -4.20
N VAL A 102 -3.08 -1.54 -3.85
CA VAL A 102 -2.32 -0.51 -4.57
C VAL A 102 -0.85 -0.54 -4.19
N THR A 103 -0.55 -0.50 -2.90
CA THR A 103 0.83 -0.46 -2.39
C THR A 103 1.40 -1.85 -2.09
N GLY A 104 0.55 -2.87 -1.99
CA GLY A 104 0.92 -4.20 -1.51
C GLY A 104 1.17 -4.26 0.00
N LEU A 105 0.97 -3.16 0.74
CA LEU A 105 1.21 -3.08 2.17
C LEU A 105 0.24 -3.99 2.93
N LYS A 106 0.78 -4.76 3.87
CA LYS A 106 -0.01 -5.63 4.75
C LYS A 106 -0.06 -5.02 6.14
N VAL A 107 -1.26 -4.92 6.70
CA VAL A 107 -1.50 -4.47 8.07
C VAL A 107 -2.25 -5.53 8.84
N ARG A 108 -1.93 -5.68 10.12
CA ARG A 108 -2.64 -6.53 11.06
C ARG A 108 -3.26 -5.65 12.11
N PHE A 109 -4.54 -5.87 12.38
CA PHE A 109 -5.30 -5.22 13.44
C PHE A 109 -5.46 -6.18 14.61
N ASP A 110 -5.05 -5.71 15.78
CA ASP A 110 -5.16 -6.40 17.05
C ASP A 110 -6.16 -5.65 17.93
N PRO A 111 -7.35 -6.23 18.18
CA PRO A 111 -8.34 -5.61 19.04
C PRO A 111 -7.91 -5.65 20.50
N ALA A 112 -8.34 -4.65 21.26
CA ALA A 112 -8.17 -4.56 22.68
C ALA A 112 -8.73 -5.82 23.38
N THR A 113 -7.95 -6.30 24.34
CA THR A 113 -8.37 -7.34 25.27
C THR A 113 -8.89 -6.67 26.54
N PRO A 114 -10.18 -6.85 26.90
CA PRO A 114 -10.76 -6.23 28.09
C PRO A 114 -9.96 -6.58 29.35
N GLY A 115 -9.55 -5.56 30.12
CA GLY A 115 -8.79 -5.73 31.36
C GLY A 115 -7.29 -5.92 31.19
N ALA A 116 -6.77 -6.01 29.95
CA ALA A 116 -5.33 -6.03 29.71
C ALA A 116 -4.72 -4.63 29.88
N SER A 117 -3.47 -4.59 30.35
CA SER A 117 -2.69 -3.35 30.48
C SER A 117 -1.84 -3.10 29.23
N GLY A 118 -1.32 -1.88 29.07
CA GLY A 118 -0.43 -1.53 27.96
C GLY A 118 -1.14 -1.49 26.61
N TYR A 119 -0.43 -1.93 25.55
CA TYR A 119 -0.95 -1.93 24.18
C TYR A 119 -2.04 -3.00 23.96
N GLU A 120 -2.00 -4.11 24.69
CA GLU A 120 -3.02 -5.17 24.60
C GLU A 120 -4.40 -4.68 25.08
N GLY A 121 -4.44 -3.66 25.93
CA GLY A 121 -5.68 -3.00 26.36
C GLY A 121 -6.25 -1.98 25.37
N LYS A 122 -5.59 -1.76 24.22
CA LYS A 122 -5.99 -0.76 23.22
C LYS A 122 -6.06 -1.39 21.84
N ASP A 123 -7.01 -0.95 21.03
CA ASP A 123 -7.03 -1.29 19.61
C ASP A 123 -5.79 -0.71 18.93
N HIS A 124 -5.05 -1.54 18.21
CA HIS A 124 -3.83 -1.10 17.54
C HIS A 124 -3.56 -1.88 16.26
N TYR A 125 -2.72 -1.29 15.41
CA TYR A 125 -2.24 -1.89 14.19
C TYR A 125 -0.77 -2.25 14.28
N HIS A 126 -0.40 -3.30 13.56
CA HIS A 126 0.95 -3.63 13.16
C HIS A 126 1.05 -3.53 11.63
N ILE A 127 2.02 -2.78 11.12
CA ILE A 127 2.29 -2.71 9.67
C ILE A 127 3.42 -3.68 9.37
N CYS A 128 3.19 -4.67 8.51
CA CYS A 128 4.22 -5.62 8.11
C CYS A 128 5.26 -4.93 7.23
N ASN A 129 6.54 -5.09 7.55
CA ASN A 129 7.61 -4.68 6.66
C ASN A 129 7.69 -5.66 5.47
N PRO A 130 7.45 -5.22 4.23
CA PRO A 130 7.51 -6.11 3.06
C PRO A 130 8.94 -6.65 2.80
N ASN A 131 9.96 -5.97 3.34
CA ASN A 131 11.36 -6.35 3.22
C ASN A 131 11.90 -6.98 4.51
N ALA A 132 11.03 -7.46 5.40
CA ALA A 132 11.45 -8.07 6.66
C ALA A 132 12.36 -9.29 6.41
N THR A 133 13.50 -9.31 7.09
CA THR A 133 14.45 -10.43 7.07
C THR A 133 14.31 -11.33 8.31
N GLY A 134 13.65 -10.83 9.36
CA GLY A 134 13.37 -11.60 10.56
C GLY A 134 12.54 -10.85 11.59
N LYS A 135 12.71 -11.20 12.87
CA LYS A 135 11.94 -10.60 13.97
C LYS A 135 12.41 -9.19 14.32
N ASN A 136 13.62 -8.80 13.93
CA ASN A 136 14.23 -7.51 14.31
C ASN A 136 13.78 -6.35 13.42
N ASP A 137 13.13 -6.66 12.31
CA ASP A 137 12.65 -5.72 11.29
C ASP A 137 11.27 -6.13 10.74
N MET A 138 10.51 -6.90 11.52
CA MET A 138 9.25 -7.51 11.10
C MET A 138 8.16 -6.47 10.78
N TYR A 139 8.17 -5.33 11.48
CA TYR A 139 7.13 -4.32 11.37
C TYR A 139 7.70 -2.96 10.98
N LEU A 140 6.81 -2.05 10.58
CA LEU A 140 7.12 -0.64 10.36
C LEU A 140 6.52 0.21 11.48
N ASP A 141 7.26 1.25 11.91
CA ASP A 141 6.75 2.28 12.81
C ASP A 141 5.85 3.29 12.07
N ILE A 142 5.36 4.31 12.80
CA ILE A 142 4.50 5.36 12.24
C ILE A 142 5.14 6.14 11.08
N ASN A 143 6.48 6.15 11.00
CA ASN A 143 7.25 6.84 9.96
C ASN A 143 7.69 5.89 8.83
N GLY A 144 7.22 4.63 8.83
CA GLY A 144 7.62 3.63 7.85
C GLY A 144 9.03 3.07 8.06
N LYS A 145 9.63 3.21 9.26
CA LYS A 145 10.94 2.64 9.56
C LYS A 145 10.81 1.21 10.08
N PRO A 146 11.68 0.27 9.63
CA PRO A 146 11.69 -1.08 10.17
C PRO A 146 11.97 -1.12 11.66
N VAL A 147 11.18 -1.91 12.38
CA VAL A 147 11.28 -2.10 13.82
C VAL A 147 11.05 -3.56 14.20
N ALA A 148 11.64 -3.94 15.34
CA ALA A 148 11.53 -5.28 15.86
C ALA A 148 10.10 -5.59 16.33
N LYS A 149 9.72 -6.86 16.20
CA LYS A 149 8.51 -7.41 16.81
C LYS A 149 8.53 -7.19 18.33
N GLY A 150 7.42 -6.68 18.87
CA GLY A 150 7.29 -6.41 20.30
C GLY A 150 7.87 -5.07 20.74
N SER A 151 8.51 -4.32 19.84
CA SER A 151 8.93 -2.94 20.14
C SER A 151 7.70 -2.04 20.33
N LYS A 152 7.82 -1.03 21.20
CA LYS A 152 6.75 -0.03 21.40
C LYS A 152 6.34 0.64 20.10
N ALA A 153 7.33 0.96 19.26
CA ALA A 153 7.13 1.60 17.96
C ALA A 153 6.37 0.74 16.94
N SER A 154 6.35 -0.59 17.11
CA SER A 154 5.59 -1.48 16.23
C SER A 154 4.08 -1.46 16.46
N HIS A 155 3.61 -0.88 17.57
CA HIS A 155 2.19 -0.78 17.92
C HIS A 155 1.66 0.60 17.53
N ILE A 156 0.90 0.66 16.44
CA ILE A 156 0.31 1.90 15.94
C ILE A 156 -1.11 2.03 16.48
N VAL A 157 -1.25 2.83 17.54
CA VAL A 157 -2.55 3.18 18.12
C VAL A 157 -3.10 4.39 17.36
N ILE A 158 -4.29 4.27 16.78
CA ILE A 158 -4.97 5.38 16.13
C ILE A 158 -5.84 6.07 17.18
N ASN A 159 -5.41 7.23 17.66
CA ASN A 159 -6.22 8.11 18.49
C ASN A 159 -6.51 9.38 17.69
N LYS A 160 -7.68 9.50 17.07
CA LYS A 160 -8.08 10.77 16.42
C LYS A 160 -8.76 11.75 17.38
N GLY A 161 -8.55 11.58 18.69
CA GLY A 161 -9.37 12.21 19.74
C GLY A 161 -8.63 12.98 20.84
N GLU A 162 -7.35 13.34 20.69
CA GLU A 162 -6.70 14.26 21.63
C GLU A 162 -5.97 15.36 20.83
N LYS A 163 -6.67 16.47 20.62
CA LYS A 163 -6.07 17.80 20.44
C LYS A 163 -6.21 18.56 21.75
#